data_AF-A0A2G5QPT0-F1
#
_entry.id   AF-A0A2G5QPT0-F1
#
_cell.length_a   1.000
_cell.length_b   1.000
_cell.length_c   1.000
_cell.angle_alpha   90.00
_cell.angle_beta   90.00
_cell.angle_gamma   90.00
#
_symmetry.space_group_name_H-M   'P 1'
#
loop_
_entity.id
_entity.type
_entity.pdbx_description
1 polymer ?
#
loop_
_entity_poly.entity_id
_entity_poly.type
_entity_poly.pdbx_seq_one_letter_code
_entity_poly.pdbx_strand_id
1 'polypeptide(L)'
;MDAVKVRRHATPVSKLCTPLICVLALLLVGCGAEKRHLGAAVPLTPPILADDPRAAGLETNAFELSEGGRQFRWAACGQCHGSQAQGAARLDDDAWRCGGTTTQIYRSIAQGCGAAMPAYAAKATPDQIWRMAAYVHSLSRTDAKKRRRADNALAGEPQGSTWKGPLT
;
A
#
# COMPACT_ATOMS: atom_id res chain seq x y z
N MET A 1 78.13 -4.51 26.67
CA MET A 1 77.20 -5.16 25.72
C MET A 1 75.85 -5.23 26.43
N ASP A 2 75.08 -4.15 26.40
CA ASP A 2 73.81 -4.06 27.13
C ASP A 2 72.63 -4.28 26.20
N ALA A 3 71.81 -5.28 26.51
CA ALA A 3 70.64 -5.66 25.74
C ALA A 3 69.48 -4.69 26.01
N VAL A 4 69.09 -3.94 24.97
CA VAL A 4 67.89 -3.10 24.97
C VAL A 4 66.64 -3.99 25.02
N LYS A 5 65.93 -3.97 26.15
CA LYS A 5 64.67 -4.71 26.35
C LYS A 5 63.50 -3.89 25.81
N VAL A 6 63.04 -4.21 24.60
CA VAL A 6 61.86 -3.60 23.98
C VAL A 6 60.59 -4.06 24.71
N ARG A 7 59.88 -3.14 25.39
CA ARG A 7 58.58 -3.41 26.03
C ARG A 7 57.45 -3.27 25.02
N ARG A 8 56.84 -4.40 24.62
CA ARG A 8 55.60 -4.40 23.83
C ARG A 8 54.43 -3.96 24.72
N HIS A 9 53.82 -2.83 24.39
CA HIS A 9 52.58 -2.40 25.02
C HIS A 9 51.41 -3.07 24.29
N ALA A 10 50.85 -4.13 24.89
CA ALA A 10 49.57 -4.68 24.46
C ALA A 10 48.46 -3.77 24.99
N THR A 11 47.85 -2.96 24.13
CA THR A 11 46.62 -2.25 24.48
C THR A 11 45.49 -3.27 24.65
N PRO A 12 44.79 -3.30 25.79
CA PRO A 12 43.62 -4.16 25.94
C PRO A 12 42.52 -3.62 25.03
N VAL A 13 42.28 -4.32 23.91
CA VAL A 13 41.10 -4.09 23.08
C VAL A 13 39.89 -4.32 23.97
N SER A 14 39.28 -3.22 24.39
CA SER A 14 38.22 -3.18 25.40
C SER A 14 37.05 -4.09 25.02
N LYS A 15 36.63 -4.93 25.97
CA LYS A 15 35.50 -5.88 25.84
C LYS A 15 34.13 -5.20 25.63
N LEU A 16 34.08 -3.88 25.54
CA LEU A 16 32.86 -3.09 25.31
C LEU A 16 32.56 -2.84 23.81
N CYS A 17 33.50 -3.11 22.90
CA CYS A 17 33.29 -2.85 21.47
C CYS A 17 32.39 -3.92 20.81
N THR A 18 32.49 -5.17 21.25
CA THR A 18 31.75 -6.32 20.68
C THR A 18 30.22 -6.23 20.80
N PRO A 19 29.61 -5.92 21.96
CA PRO A 19 28.16 -5.88 22.06
C PRO A 19 27.54 -4.74 21.24
N LEU A 20 28.21 -3.59 21.14
CA LEU A 20 27.73 -2.45 20.35
C LEU A 20 27.75 -2.75 18.84
N ILE A 21 28.82 -3.42 18.36
CA ILE A 21 28.92 -3.87 16.97
C ILE A 21 27.84 -4.91 16.66
N CYS A 22 27.57 -5.85 17.58
CA CYS A 22 26.50 -6.84 17.40
C CYS A 22 25.11 -6.19 17.35
N VAL A 23 24.81 -5.22 18.22
CA VAL A 23 23.53 -4.48 18.21
C VAL A 23 23.39 -3.69 16.90
N LEU A 24 24.44 -3.00 16.46
CA LEU A 24 24.42 -2.26 15.21
C LEU A 24 24.24 -3.19 13.99
N ALA A 25 24.90 -4.34 13.98
CA ALA A 25 24.72 -5.36 12.95
C ALA A 25 23.29 -5.93 12.93
N LEU A 26 22.68 -6.19 14.10
CA LEU A 26 21.30 -6.66 14.20
C LEU A 26 20.28 -5.63 13.69
N LEU A 27 20.51 -4.34 13.97
CA LEU A 27 19.66 -3.25 13.46
C LEU A 27 19.76 -3.11 11.93
N LEU A 28 20.94 -3.34 11.35
CA LEU A 28 21.15 -3.28 9.90
C LEU A 28 20.54 -4.47 9.15
N VAL A 29 20.61 -5.69 9.72
CA VAL A 29 19.99 -6.88 9.11
C VAL A 29 18.46 -6.83 9.16
N GLY A 30 17.88 -6.13 10.14
CA GLY A 30 16.43 -5.98 10.29
C GLY A 30 15.73 -5.16 9.19
N CYS A 31 16.46 -4.37 8.40
CA CYS A 31 15.87 -3.52 7.36
C CYS A 31 15.74 -4.21 5.98
N GLY A 32 16.38 -5.36 5.75
CA GLY A 32 16.66 -5.86 4.39
C GLY A 32 15.71 -6.90 3.79
N ALA A 33 14.68 -7.38 4.49
CA ALA A 33 14.01 -8.63 4.10
C ALA A 33 12.54 -8.52 3.65
N GLU A 34 12.05 -7.34 3.26
CA GLU A 34 10.72 -7.24 2.65
C GLU A 34 10.84 -7.40 1.11
N LYS A 35 10.60 -8.61 0.60
CA LYS A 35 10.48 -8.85 -0.84
C LYS A 35 9.24 -8.13 -1.36
N ARG A 36 9.39 -6.89 -1.84
CA ARG A 36 8.31 -6.17 -2.53
C ARG A 36 8.29 -6.63 -3.98
N HIS A 37 7.23 -7.34 -4.36
CA HIS A 37 7.00 -7.71 -5.74
C HIS A 37 6.62 -6.44 -6.52
N LEU A 38 7.59 -5.83 -7.20
CA LEU A 38 7.34 -4.77 -8.18
C LEU A 38 6.75 -5.45 -9.44
N GLY A 39 5.48 -5.85 -9.34
CA GLY A 39 4.77 -6.63 -10.35
C GLY A 39 4.28 -5.80 -11.54
N ALA A 40 3.76 -6.53 -12.52
CA ALA A 40 3.26 -6.10 -13.84
C ALA A 40 2.71 -4.67 -13.95
N ALA A 41 2.97 -4.04 -15.10
CA ALA A 41 2.47 -2.70 -15.42
C ALA A 41 0.94 -2.61 -15.27
N VAL A 42 0.47 -1.50 -14.70
CA VAL A 42 -0.97 -1.25 -14.53
C VAL A 42 -1.64 -1.18 -15.90
N PRO A 43 -2.79 -1.85 -16.09
CA PRO A 43 -3.50 -1.76 -17.36
C PRO A 43 -4.01 -0.34 -17.61
N LEU A 44 -3.76 0.17 -18.81
CA LEU A 44 -4.20 1.51 -19.24
C LEU A 44 -5.59 1.47 -19.91
N THR A 45 -6.21 0.30 -19.99
CA THR A 45 -7.51 0.10 -20.64
C THR A 45 -8.51 -0.54 -19.67
N PRO A 46 -9.83 -0.35 -19.89
CA PRO A 46 -10.84 -1.07 -19.14
C PRO A 46 -10.67 -2.60 -19.19
N PRO A 47 -11.29 -3.34 -18.25
CA PRO A 47 -11.33 -4.79 -18.30
C PRO A 47 -11.91 -5.29 -19.62
N ILE A 48 -11.19 -6.22 -20.27
CA ILE A 48 -11.61 -6.85 -21.52
C ILE A 48 -12.43 -8.13 -21.29
N LEU A 49 -12.32 -8.71 -20.09
CA LEU A 49 -13.01 -9.91 -19.65
C LEU A 49 -13.68 -9.68 -18.30
N ALA A 50 -14.61 -10.55 -17.90
CA ALA A 50 -15.17 -10.56 -16.55
C ALA A 50 -14.12 -10.89 -15.49
N ASP A 51 -13.24 -11.85 -15.78
CA ASP A 51 -12.13 -12.25 -14.91
C ASP A 51 -10.81 -11.92 -15.60
N ASP A 52 -10.58 -10.62 -15.82
CA ASP A 52 -9.38 -10.13 -16.48
C ASP A 52 -8.11 -10.53 -15.69
N PRO A 53 -7.21 -11.34 -16.26
CA PRO A 53 -6.06 -11.88 -15.53
C PRO A 53 -5.08 -10.79 -15.10
N ARG A 54 -5.14 -9.60 -15.70
CA ARG A 54 -4.31 -8.45 -15.33
C ARG A 54 -4.59 -7.97 -13.89
N ALA A 55 -5.77 -8.27 -13.34
CA ALA A 55 -6.13 -7.91 -11.97
C ALA A 55 -5.22 -8.55 -10.91
N ALA A 56 -4.83 -9.81 -11.10
CA ALA A 56 -4.06 -10.57 -10.11
C ALA A 56 -2.67 -9.96 -9.82
N GLY A 57 -2.06 -9.33 -10.84
CA GLY A 57 -0.77 -8.65 -10.69
C GLY A 57 -0.84 -7.41 -9.79
N LEU A 58 -1.99 -6.72 -9.77
CA LEU A 58 -2.19 -5.52 -8.95
C LEU A 58 -2.44 -5.86 -7.49
N GLU A 59 -3.24 -6.90 -7.23
CA GLU A 59 -3.63 -7.31 -5.87
C GLU A 59 -2.45 -7.74 -4.99
N THR A 60 -1.33 -8.10 -5.60
CA THR A 60 -0.11 -8.55 -4.91
C THR A 60 1.01 -7.53 -4.99
N ASN A 61 0.81 -6.40 -5.69
CA ASN A 61 1.81 -5.35 -5.84
C ASN A 61 1.58 -4.26 -4.78
N ALA A 62 2.44 -4.24 -3.75
CA ALA A 62 2.35 -3.29 -2.65
C ALA A 62 2.44 -1.82 -3.08
N PHE A 63 3.17 -1.52 -4.16
CA PHE A 63 3.24 -0.17 -4.70
C PHE A 63 1.88 0.25 -5.28
N GLU A 64 1.26 -0.60 -6.10
CA GLU A 64 -0.02 -0.29 -6.73
C GLU A 64 -1.18 -0.24 -5.72
N LEU A 65 -1.16 -1.09 -4.69
CA LEU A 65 -2.11 -0.99 -3.58
C LEU A 65 -1.95 0.32 -2.80
N SER A 66 -0.71 0.80 -2.64
CA SER A 66 -0.44 2.07 -1.95
C SER A 66 -0.92 3.27 -2.77
N GLU A 67 -0.71 3.25 -4.10
CA GLU A 67 -1.27 4.25 -5.01
C GLU A 67 -2.80 4.22 -5.01
N GLY A 68 -3.41 3.02 -5.05
CA GLY A 68 -4.85 2.86 -4.97
C GLY A 68 -5.44 3.43 -3.67
N GLY A 69 -4.75 3.25 -2.54
CA GLY A 69 -5.15 3.85 -1.27
C GLY A 69 -5.04 5.39 -1.22
N ARG A 70 -4.07 5.98 -1.92
CA ARG A 70 -4.00 7.44 -2.12
C ARG A 70 -5.15 7.93 -2.99
N GLN A 71 -5.37 7.29 -4.12
CA GLN A 71 -6.44 7.64 -5.07
C GLN A 71 -7.82 7.52 -4.44
N PHE A 72 -8.05 6.50 -3.60
CA PHE A 72 -9.28 6.35 -2.82
C PHE A 72 -9.58 7.58 -1.94
N ARG A 73 -8.55 8.20 -1.33
CA ARG A 73 -8.70 9.44 -0.55
C ARG A 73 -8.93 10.65 -1.43
N TRP A 74 -8.11 10.81 -2.46
CA TRP A 74 -8.20 11.93 -3.39
C TRP A 74 -9.56 11.97 -4.07
N ALA A 75 -10.13 10.81 -4.43
CA ALA A 75 -11.44 10.66 -5.02
C ALA A 75 -12.62 10.77 -4.03
N ALA A 76 -12.36 11.11 -2.76
CA ALA A 76 -13.37 11.27 -1.71
C ALA A 76 -14.16 10.00 -1.32
N CYS A 77 -13.69 8.80 -1.67
CA CYS A 77 -14.40 7.55 -1.38
C CYS A 77 -14.61 7.35 0.14
N GLY A 78 -13.66 7.80 0.95
CA GLY A 78 -13.71 7.73 2.40
C GLY A 78 -14.86 8.54 3.05
N GLN A 79 -15.48 9.49 2.34
CA GLN A 79 -16.62 10.25 2.88
C GLN A 79 -17.84 9.36 3.14
N CYS A 80 -18.05 8.35 2.31
CA CYS A 80 -19.15 7.39 2.46
C CYS A 80 -18.67 6.06 3.06
N HIS A 81 -17.50 5.60 2.62
CA HIS A 81 -16.97 4.28 2.99
C HIS A 81 -16.09 4.30 4.24
N GLY A 82 -15.73 5.48 4.77
CA GLY A 82 -14.75 5.64 5.85
C GLY A 82 -13.31 5.43 5.38
N SER A 83 -12.34 6.05 6.05
CA SER A 83 -10.92 5.98 5.69
C SER A 83 -10.33 4.57 5.78
N GLN A 84 -10.88 3.75 6.68
CA GLN A 84 -10.54 2.34 6.85
C GLN A 84 -11.56 1.38 6.21
N ALA A 85 -12.46 1.87 5.34
CA ALA A 85 -13.56 1.11 4.73
C ALA A 85 -14.63 0.59 5.72
N GLN A 86 -14.78 1.25 6.86
CA GLN A 86 -15.71 0.89 7.94
C GLN A 86 -16.90 1.85 8.10
N GLY A 87 -17.19 2.65 7.07
CA GLY A 87 -18.29 3.61 7.05
C GLY A 87 -19.67 2.97 6.81
N ALA A 88 -20.63 3.80 6.39
CA ALA A 88 -22.03 3.38 6.19
C ALA A 88 -22.18 2.31 5.10
N ALA A 89 -21.32 2.35 4.08
CA ALA A 89 -21.13 1.27 3.11
C ALA A 89 -19.75 0.66 3.35
N ARG A 90 -19.70 -0.43 4.12
CA ARG A 90 -18.42 -1.09 4.43
C ARG A 90 -17.84 -1.76 3.18
N LEU A 91 -16.51 -1.79 3.09
CA LEU A 91 -15.76 -2.46 2.02
C LEU A 91 -14.65 -3.35 2.59
N ASP A 92 -14.62 -3.56 3.91
CA ASP A 92 -13.59 -4.34 4.61
C ASP A 92 -14.05 -5.74 5.02
N ASP A 93 -15.18 -6.19 4.46
CA ASP A 93 -15.73 -7.53 4.59
C ASP A 93 -16.02 -8.12 3.20
N ASP A 94 -16.57 -9.33 3.15
CA ASP A 94 -16.89 -10.01 1.89
C ASP A 94 -18.37 -9.85 1.49
N ALA A 95 -19.10 -8.88 2.07
CA ALA A 95 -20.52 -8.63 1.80
C ALA A 95 -20.73 -7.62 0.66
N TRP A 96 -20.43 -8.03 -0.57
CA TRP A 96 -20.46 -7.15 -1.74
C TRP A 96 -21.85 -6.96 -2.33
N ARG A 97 -22.27 -5.70 -2.51
CA ARG A 97 -23.55 -5.35 -3.17
C ARG A 97 -23.43 -5.23 -4.70
N CYS A 98 -22.27 -4.79 -5.21
CA CYS A 98 -22.05 -4.50 -6.62
C CYS A 98 -20.87 -5.31 -7.18
N GLY A 99 -20.82 -6.60 -6.81
CA GLY A 99 -19.75 -7.52 -7.16
C GLY A 99 -18.49 -7.33 -6.32
N GLY A 100 -17.75 -8.43 -6.16
CA GLY A 100 -16.62 -8.53 -5.22
C GLY A 100 -15.30 -8.91 -5.84
N THR A 101 -15.25 -9.24 -7.14
CA THR A 101 -13.97 -9.43 -7.84
C THR A 101 -13.37 -8.08 -8.21
N THR A 102 -12.04 -7.96 -8.34
CA THR A 102 -11.38 -6.70 -8.73
C THR A 102 -11.96 -6.11 -10.01
N THR A 103 -12.28 -6.95 -11.01
CA THR A 103 -12.91 -6.48 -12.26
C THR A 103 -14.34 -5.99 -12.06
N GLN A 104 -15.11 -6.62 -11.18
CA GLN A 104 -16.46 -6.14 -10.83
C GLN A 104 -16.39 -4.82 -10.06
N ILE A 105 -15.46 -4.71 -9.12
CA ILE A 105 -15.21 -3.47 -8.36
C ILE A 105 -14.75 -2.36 -9.32
N TYR A 106 -13.89 -2.66 -10.29
CA TYR A 106 -13.54 -1.72 -11.36
C TYR A 106 -14.80 -1.17 -12.04
N ARG A 107 -15.71 -2.05 -12.48
CA ARG A 107 -16.94 -1.64 -13.16
C ARG A 107 -17.82 -0.79 -12.24
N SER A 108 -17.93 -1.16 -10.97
CA SER A 108 -18.70 -0.40 -9.97
C SER A 108 -18.12 0.99 -9.72
N ILE A 109 -16.80 1.16 -9.73
CA ILE A 109 -16.16 2.47 -9.65
C ILE A 109 -16.39 3.25 -10.94
N ALA A 110 -16.15 2.63 -12.10
CA ALA A 110 -16.26 3.28 -13.39
C ALA A 110 -17.70 3.76 -13.70
N GLN A 111 -18.69 2.90 -13.45
CA GLN A 111 -20.08 3.08 -13.89
C GLN A 111 -21.02 3.48 -12.75
N GLY A 112 -20.55 3.44 -11.50
CA GLY A 112 -21.38 3.63 -10.31
C GLY A 112 -22.03 2.33 -9.82
N CYS A 113 -22.66 2.41 -8.64
CA CYS A 113 -23.30 1.28 -7.98
C CYS A 113 -24.62 1.74 -7.32
N GLY A 114 -25.73 1.52 -8.02
CA GLY A 114 -27.05 2.00 -7.64
C GLY A 114 -27.14 3.53 -7.66
N ALA A 115 -28.11 4.10 -6.92
CA ALA A 115 -28.33 5.55 -6.89
C ALA A 115 -27.35 6.32 -5.98
N ALA A 116 -26.68 5.64 -5.05
CA ALA A 116 -25.90 6.28 -3.99
C ALA A 116 -24.39 6.40 -4.28
N MET A 117 -23.82 5.52 -5.12
CA MET A 117 -22.42 5.56 -5.50
C MET A 117 -22.28 6.10 -6.94
N PRO A 118 -21.72 7.31 -7.14
CA PRO A 118 -21.60 7.92 -8.45
C PRO A 118 -20.57 7.19 -9.33
N ALA A 119 -20.69 7.39 -10.65
CA ALA A 119 -19.71 6.93 -11.63
C ALA A 119 -18.43 7.78 -11.60
N TYR A 120 -17.27 7.12 -11.73
CA TYR A 120 -15.95 7.77 -11.75
C TYR A 120 -15.24 7.67 -13.10
N ALA A 121 -15.79 7.02 -14.13
CA ALA A 121 -15.12 6.90 -15.43
C ALA A 121 -14.82 8.24 -16.14
N ALA A 122 -15.52 9.32 -15.75
CA ALA A 122 -15.27 10.68 -16.25
C ALA A 122 -14.42 11.53 -15.30
N LYS A 123 -13.94 10.94 -14.20
CA LYS A 123 -13.16 11.58 -13.13
C LYS A 123 -11.87 10.84 -12.79
N ALA A 124 -11.68 9.63 -13.32
CA ALA A 124 -10.53 8.79 -13.10
C ALA A 124 -10.14 8.05 -14.39
N THR A 125 -8.84 7.96 -14.66
CA THR A 125 -8.28 7.16 -15.75
C THR A 125 -8.48 5.67 -15.50
N PRO A 126 -8.42 4.82 -16.54
CA PRO A 126 -8.50 3.38 -16.37
C PRO A 126 -7.47 2.83 -15.38
N ASP A 127 -6.22 3.31 -15.41
CA ASP A 127 -5.17 2.81 -14.51
C ASP A 127 -5.42 3.18 -13.04
N GLN A 128 -5.97 4.36 -12.77
CA GLN A 128 -6.38 4.75 -11.41
C GLN A 128 -7.56 3.92 -10.92
N ILE A 129 -8.55 3.65 -11.79
CA ILE A 129 -9.69 2.78 -11.43
C ILE A 129 -9.19 1.36 -11.13
N TRP A 130 -8.22 0.83 -11.89
CA TRP A 130 -7.58 -0.44 -11.61
C TRP A 130 -6.91 -0.51 -10.24
N ARG A 131 -6.11 0.52 -9.91
CA ARG A 131 -5.44 0.63 -8.60
C ARG A 131 -6.44 0.74 -7.45
N MET A 132 -7.46 1.60 -7.59
CA MET A 132 -8.52 1.72 -6.59
C MET A 132 -9.29 0.42 -6.42
N ALA A 133 -9.60 -0.28 -7.51
CA ALA A 133 -10.31 -1.56 -7.45
C ALA A 133 -9.48 -2.64 -6.73
N ALA A 134 -8.19 -2.76 -7.07
CA ALA A 134 -7.29 -3.70 -6.40
C ALA A 134 -7.12 -3.34 -4.92
N TYR A 135 -6.96 -2.06 -4.60
CA TYR A 135 -6.92 -1.56 -3.22
C TYR A 135 -8.17 -1.95 -2.45
N VAL A 136 -9.36 -1.63 -2.96
CA VAL A 136 -10.64 -1.96 -2.33
C VAL A 136 -10.80 -3.47 -2.14
N HIS A 137 -10.49 -4.26 -3.15
CA HIS A 137 -10.54 -5.73 -3.04
C HIS A 137 -9.57 -6.28 -1.98
N SER A 138 -8.42 -5.62 -1.77
CA SER A 138 -7.45 -6.02 -0.75
C SER A 138 -7.89 -5.75 0.70
N LEU A 139 -8.89 -4.87 0.91
CA LEU A 139 -9.28 -4.42 2.25
C LEU A 139 -9.90 -5.54 3.09
N SER A 140 -10.72 -6.41 2.51
CA SER A 140 -11.30 -7.56 3.22
C SER A 140 -10.25 -8.61 3.61
N ARG A 141 -9.15 -8.67 2.87
CA ARG A 141 -8.00 -9.56 3.14
C ARG A 141 -6.92 -8.95 4.03
N THR A 142 -7.10 -7.70 4.46
CA THR A 142 -6.12 -6.96 5.26
C THR A 142 -6.61 -6.77 6.68
N ASP A 143 -5.85 -7.27 7.65
CA ASP A 143 -6.18 -7.11 9.07
C ASP A 143 -6.30 -5.64 9.49
N ALA A 144 -7.13 -5.37 10.51
CA ALA A 144 -7.44 -4.02 10.96
C ALA A 144 -6.20 -3.22 11.40
N LYS A 145 -5.14 -3.88 11.91
CA LYS A 145 -3.90 -3.20 12.30
C LYS A 145 -3.13 -2.72 11.07
N LYS A 146 -3.05 -3.54 10.01
CA LYS A 146 -2.47 -3.14 8.72
C LYS A 146 -3.25 -2.00 8.07
N ARG A 147 -4.58 -2.08 8.01
CA ARG A 147 -5.42 -0.99 7.46
C ARG A 147 -5.23 0.32 8.21
N ARG A 148 -5.25 0.30 9.54
CA ARG A 148 -4.97 1.50 10.35
C ARG A 148 -3.58 2.09 10.11
N ARG A 149 -2.55 1.26 9.93
CA ARG A 149 -1.20 1.76 9.59
C ARG A 149 -1.18 2.43 8.21
N ALA A 150 -1.83 1.82 7.22
CA ALA A 150 -1.98 2.43 5.90
C ALA A 150 -2.80 3.72 5.94
N ASP A 151 -3.82 3.78 6.80
CA ASP A 151 -4.60 4.98 7.07
C ASP A 151 -3.75 6.11 7.63
N ASN A 152 -3.02 5.83 8.71
CA ASN A 152 -2.11 6.78 9.34
C ASN A 152 -1.00 7.25 8.39
N ALA A 153 -0.47 6.37 7.55
CA ALA A 153 0.57 6.71 6.57
C ALA A 153 0.11 7.74 5.53
N LEU A 154 -1.20 7.82 5.30
CA LEU A 154 -1.81 8.75 4.36
C LEU A 154 -2.65 9.83 5.07
N ALA A 155 -2.51 10.01 6.38
CA ALA A 155 -3.30 10.97 7.15
C ALA A 155 -3.00 12.43 6.74
N GLY A 156 -1.79 12.71 6.23
CA GLY A 156 -1.41 14.01 5.69
C GLY A 156 -1.74 14.20 4.22
N GLU A 157 -2.25 13.16 3.53
CA GLU A 157 -2.68 13.30 2.15
C GLU A 157 -3.97 14.13 2.07
N PRO A 158 -4.11 14.98 1.05
CA PRO A 158 -5.36 15.66 0.78
C PRO A 158 -6.48 14.64 0.51
N GLN A 159 -7.73 15.06 0.75
CA GLN A 159 -8.92 14.24 0.56
C GLN A 159 -9.97 15.01 -0.22
N GLY A 160 -10.58 14.36 -1.22
CA GLY A 160 -11.68 14.93 -1.99
C GLY A 160 -11.39 16.33 -2.52
N SER A 161 -12.21 17.31 -2.11
CA SER A 161 -12.14 18.70 -2.58
C SER A 161 -10.82 19.42 -2.27
N THR A 162 -10.05 18.92 -1.32
CA THR A 162 -8.72 19.47 -0.97
C THR A 162 -7.62 18.98 -1.91
N TRP A 163 -7.83 17.89 -2.65
CA TRP A 163 -6.93 17.45 -3.71
C TRP A 163 -7.10 18.34 -4.95
N LYS A 164 -5.98 18.85 -5.46
CA LYS A 164 -5.92 19.70 -6.67
C LYS A 164 -5.11 19.07 -7.81
N GLY A 165 -4.51 17.90 -7.57
CA GLY A 165 -3.78 17.17 -8.59
C GLY A 165 -4.72 16.43 -9.56
N PRO A 166 -4.15 15.73 -10.55
CA PRO A 166 -4.93 14.86 -11.42
C PRO A 166 -5.75 13.85 -10.61
N LEU A 167 -7.05 13.84 -10.85
CA LEU A 167 -7.88 12.63 -10.78
C LEU A 167 -8.29 12.25 -12.21
N THR A 168 -8.56 13.25 -13.05
CA THR A 168 -8.94 13.20 -14.48
C THR A 168 -10.08 12.27 -14.81
#